data_AF-A0ABD4VQ44-F1
#
_entry.id   AF-A0ABD4VQ44-F1
#
_cell.length_a   1.000
_cell.length_b   1.000
_cell.length_c   1.000
_cell.angle_alpha   90.00
_cell.angle_beta   90.00
_cell.angle_gamma   90.00
#
_symmetry.space_group_name_H-M   'P 1'
#
loop_
_entity.id
_entity.type
_entity.pdbx_description
1 polymer ?
#
loop_
_entity_poly.entity_id
_entity_poly.type
_entity_poly.pdbx_seq_one_letter_code
_entity_poly.pdbx_strand_id
1 'polypeptide(L)'
;MKTGFRILILIMVFFSCKDEEIFDLSPSERNAKHISELRKELINAPYGWSVTYFPRTDSLLFTNVNELITLPKGIFEEKYKYGYGGHCFLMRFSDNGIVEAVADYTEQSLQEVRQSEFEVSQNTFTQLSFTTYNYLHSLVNDRFTGSSDFLYTGKDIDGNLIFKTSSYIEPAREYIVFTKLKSDESWQEDIRKSYDNKLFFEKMKNPQLSIRKADRVYFRSDMHMNATYSTDGNTKQPLEVYQRYRLFLAIDYFAPQGWLGNKVKGLGSGYVGTADGLTFRPGIRYSETYTFYDFRREGGRFVCELVKVFDPYSKTMRWVSRHLAPEGEKTGVIAEIRDEI
;
A
#
# COMPACT_ATOMS: atom_id res chain seq x y z
N MET A 1 74.59 20.48 -26.51
CA MET A 1 73.41 19.60 -26.68
C MET A 1 72.77 19.32 -25.32
N LYS A 2 71.79 20.12 -24.85
CA LYS A 2 70.85 19.77 -23.74
C LYS A 2 69.86 20.89 -23.41
N THR A 3 69.38 21.64 -24.40
CA THR A 3 68.41 22.75 -24.21
C THR A 3 67.22 22.66 -25.16
N GLY A 4 67.06 21.54 -25.88
CA GLY A 4 65.92 21.31 -26.79
C GLY A 4 64.82 20.39 -26.25
N PHE A 5 64.99 19.79 -25.07
CA PHE A 5 64.07 18.75 -24.58
C PHE A 5 63.14 19.18 -23.44
N ARG A 6 63.17 20.46 -23.02
CA ARG A 6 62.30 20.96 -21.93
C ARG A 6 61.06 21.74 -22.40
N ILE A 7 60.88 21.95 -23.71
CA ILE A 7 59.74 22.70 -24.24
C ILE A 7 58.61 21.78 -24.76
N LEU A 8 58.86 20.48 -24.91
CA LEU A 8 57.86 19.54 -25.48
C LEU A 8 56.93 18.86 -24.47
N ILE A 9 57.12 19.08 -23.16
CA ILE A 9 56.26 18.47 -22.10
C ILE A 9 55.26 19.50 -21.52
N LEU A 10 55.34 20.78 -21.89
CA LEU A 10 54.43 21.81 -21.37
C LEU A 10 53.20 22.10 -22.26
N ILE A 11 53.08 21.49 -23.43
CA ILE A 11 51.98 21.75 -24.39
C ILE A 11 50.87 20.68 -24.32
N MET A 12 51.06 19.59 -23.56
CA MET A 12 50.12 18.46 -23.52
C MET A 12 49.10 18.50 -22.35
N VAL A 13 48.92 19.63 -21.68
CA VAL A 13 47.97 19.77 -20.53
C VAL A 13 46.75 20.65 -20.84
N PHE A 14 46.59 21.14 -22.07
CA PHE A 14 45.44 21.98 -22.44
C PHE A 14 44.34 21.29 -23.27
N PHE A 15 44.32 19.96 -23.33
CA PHE A 15 43.06 19.24 -23.58
C PHE A 15 42.34 19.06 -22.24
N SER A 16 41.94 20.20 -21.66
CA SER A 16 40.86 20.25 -20.69
C SER A 16 39.67 19.52 -21.30
N CYS A 17 39.03 18.65 -20.50
CA CYS A 17 37.74 18.06 -20.81
C CYS A 17 36.88 19.11 -21.52
N LYS A 18 36.45 18.80 -22.75
CA LYS A 18 35.23 19.42 -23.24
C LYS A 18 34.16 18.94 -22.27
N ASP A 19 33.63 19.87 -21.47
CA ASP A 19 32.33 19.68 -20.86
C ASP A 19 31.35 19.54 -22.03
N GLU A 20 31.16 18.32 -22.51
CA GLU A 20 29.91 18.00 -23.19
C GLU A 20 28.84 18.35 -22.15
N GLU A 21 27.94 19.27 -22.47
CA GLU A 21 26.76 19.53 -21.64
C GLU A 21 25.96 18.22 -21.60
N ILE A 22 26.26 17.33 -20.63
CA ILE A 22 25.60 16.03 -20.45
C ILE A 22 24.10 16.23 -20.16
N PHE A 23 23.69 17.46 -19.80
CA PHE A 23 22.31 17.85 -19.57
C PHE A 23 21.97 19.13 -20.32
N ASP A 24 20.93 19.07 -21.15
CA ASP A 24 20.39 20.22 -21.89
C ASP A 24 19.75 21.30 -20.99
N LEU A 25 19.59 21.02 -19.70
CA LEU A 25 18.93 21.89 -18.72
C LEU A 25 19.82 22.09 -17.48
N SER A 26 19.83 23.32 -16.95
CA SER A 26 20.46 23.62 -15.67
C SER A 26 19.78 22.86 -14.51
N PRO A 27 20.47 22.64 -13.37
CA PRO A 27 19.86 22.06 -12.18
C PRO A 27 18.57 22.78 -11.74
N SER A 28 18.54 24.11 -11.78
CA SER A 28 17.37 24.92 -11.41
C SER A 28 16.19 24.70 -12.36
N GLU A 29 16.44 24.62 -13.68
CA GLU A 29 15.39 24.35 -14.67
C GLU A 29 14.85 22.93 -14.54
N ARG A 30 15.69 21.94 -14.24
CA ARG A 30 15.25 20.56 -13.95
C ARG A 30 14.36 20.52 -12.71
N ASN A 31 14.75 21.20 -11.63
CA ASN A 31 13.96 21.27 -10.41
C ASN A 31 12.59 21.93 -10.67
N ALA A 32 12.57 23.07 -11.36
CA ALA A 32 11.33 23.74 -11.74
C ALA A 32 10.44 22.87 -12.64
N LYS A 33 11.05 22.11 -13.56
CA LYS A 33 10.35 21.16 -14.43
C LYS A 33 9.69 20.04 -13.62
N HIS A 34 10.40 19.38 -12.71
CA HIS A 34 9.84 18.31 -11.89
C HIS A 34 8.68 18.78 -11.00
N ILE A 35 8.82 19.96 -10.38
CA ILE A 35 7.73 20.60 -9.61
C ILE A 35 6.52 20.81 -10.52
N SER A 36 6.73 21.43 -11.69
CA SER A 36 5.65 21.73 -12.64
C SER A 36 4.96 20.46 -13.15
N GLU A 37 5.73 19.41 -13.47
CA GLU A 37 5.21 18.14 -13.95
C GLU A 37 4.33 17.45 -12.92
N LEU A 38 4.79 17.30 -11.68
CA LEU A 38 3.99 16.66 -10.64
C LEU A 38 2.76 17.50 -10.30
N ARG A 39 2.90 18.83 -10.16
CA ARG A 39 1.77 19.73 -9.90
C ARG A 39 0.72 19.65 -11.02
N LYS A 40 1.15 19.65 -12.28
CA LYS A 40 0.26 19.47 -13.44
C LYS A 40 -0.41 18.11 -13.41
N GLU A 41 0.30 17.04 -13.11
CA GLU A 41 -0.28 15.70 -13.02
C GLU A 41 -1.40 15.64 -11.98
N LEU A 42 -1.15 16.18 -10.78
CA LEU A 42 -2.12 16.22 -9.68
C LEU A 42 -3.41 16.97 -10.05
N ILE A 43 -3.27 18.14 -10.69
CA ILE A 43 -4.42 19.01 -11.05
C ILE A 43 -5.13 18.52 -12.32
N ASN A 44 -4.43 17.88 -13.26
CA ASN A 44 -5.01 17.37 -14.51
C ASN A 44 -5.72 16.01 -14.34
N ALA A 45 -6.08 15.64 -13.11
CA ALA A 45 -7.01 14.55 -12.84
C ALA A 45 -8.41 15.17 -12.64
N PRO A 46 -9.22 15.31 -13.70
CA PRO A 46 -10.48 16.09 -13.66
C PRO A 46 -11.48 15.57 -12.63
N TYR A 47 -11.44 14.27 -12.36
CA TYR A 47 -12.32 13.59 -11.41
C TYR A 47 -11.65 13.37 -10.05
N GLY A 48 -10.41 13.81 -9.88
CA GLY A 48 -9.60 13.61 -8.68
C GLY A 48 -8.93 12.24 -8.61
N TRP A 49 -8.50 11.90 -7.40
CA TRP A 49 -7.67 10.75 -7.08
C TRP A 49 -8.30 9.92 -5.96
N SER A 50 -8.28 8.60 -6.09
CA SER A 50 -8.39 7.67 -4.98
C SER A 50 -7.01 7.44 -4.39
N VAL A 51 -6.84 7.80 -3.12
CA VAL A 51 -5.58 7.72 -2.39
C VAL A 51 -5.68 6.66 -1.32
N THR A 52 -4.90 5.60 -1.46
CA THR A 52 -4.72 4.61 -0.38
C THR A 52 -3.41 4.88 0.34
N TYR A 53 -3.48 5.05 1.66
CA TYR A 53 -2.32 5.32 2.50
C TYR A 53 -2.23 4.31 3.64
N PHE A 54 -1.16 3.53 3.64
CA PHE A 54 -0.74 2.67 4.74
C PHE A 54 0.47 3.34 5.41
N PRO A 55 0.27 4.10 6.51
CA PRO A 55 1.31 4.92 7.12
C PRO A 55 2.35 4.11 7.90
N ARG A 56 1.96 2.89 8.29
CA ARG A 56 2.80 1.94 8.99
C ARG A 56 2.40 0.57 8.50
N THR A 57 3.32 -0.16 7.90
CA THR A 57 3.16 -1.58 7.59
C THR A 57 4.40 -2.31 8.05
N ASP A 58 4.23 -3.57 8.45
CA ASP A 58 5.37 -4.45 8.61
C ASP A 58 5.29 -5.53 7.55
N SER A 59 6.27 -5.55 6.66
CA SER A 59 6.30 -6.43 5.50
C SER A 59 6.55 -7.89 5.85
N LEU A 60 7.07 -8.17 7.04
CA LEU A 60 7.50 -9.51 7.45
C LEU A 60 6.53 -10.17 8.42
N LEU A 61 5.63 -9.43 9.06
CA LEU A 61 4.65 -9.99 10.00
C LEU A 61 3.71 -10.99 9.31
N PHE A 62 3.71 -12.23 9.80
CA PHE A 62 2.80 -13.31 9.37
C PHE A 62 2.81 -13.55 7.85
N THR A 63 4.00 -13.50 7.25
CA THR A 63 4.20 -13.72 5.80
C THR A 63 4.81 -15.09 5.46
N ASN A 64 5.11 -15.91 6.48
CA ASN A 64 5.61 -17.26 6.33
C ASN A 64 4.58 -18.27 6.85
N VAL A 65 3.91 -18.95 5.92
CA VAL A 65 2.88 -19.96 6.24
C VAL A 65 3.41 -21.14 7.08
N ASN A 66 4.73 -21.38 7.09
CA ASN A 66 5.35 -22.46 7.86
C ASN A 66 5.80 -22.02 9.25
N GLU A 67 5.74 -20.72 9.57
CA GLU A 67 6.09 -20.22 10.88
C GLU A 67 4.99 -20.59 11.90
N LEU A 68 5.41 -21.17 13.04
CA LEU A 68 4.49 -21.56 14.09
C LEU A 68 4.34 -20.46 15.15
N ILE A 69 3.12 -19.97 15.25
CA ILE A 69 2.65 -19.03 16.26
C ILE A 69 2.23 -19.81 17.52
N THR A 70 2.51 -19.28 18.71
CA THR A 70 2.13 -19.91 19.99
C THR A 70 1.07 -19.08 20.72
N LEU A 71 -0.10 -19.67 20.98
CA LEU A 71 -1.19 -19.10 21.76
C LEU A 71 -1.07 -19.50 23.26
N PRO A 72 -1.65 -18.77 24.23
CA PRO A 72 -2.29 -17.46 24.14
C PRO A 72 -1.29 -16.27 24.23
N LYS A 73 0.00 -16.53 24.47
CA LYS A 73 0.96 -15.51 24.96
C LYS A 73 1.80 -14.76 23.90
N GLY A 74 1.92 -15.26 22.67
CA GLY A 74 2.96 -14.74 21.75
C GLY A 74 2.71 -13.38 21.09
N ILE A 75 1.45 -13.07 20.75
CA ILE A 75 1.10 -11.93 19.87
C ILE A 75 0.17 -10.91 20.57
N PHE A 76 -0.70 -11.36 21.48
CA PHE A 76 -1.74 -10.52 22.10
C PHE A 76 -1.27 -9.77 23.34
N GLU A 77 -0.15 -10.16 23.95
CA GLU A 77 0.39 -9.50 25.16
C GLU A 77 1.14 -8.20 24.82
N GLU A 78 1.61 -8.05 23.58
CA GLU A 78 2.29 -6.84 23.11
C GLU A 78 1.47 -6.13 22.04
N LYS A 79 0.81 -5.03 22.43
CA LYS A 79 -0.01 -4.13 21.58
C LYS A 79 0.66 -3.70 20.26
N TYR A 80 1.98 -3.83 20.16
CA TYR A 80 2.81 -3.45 19.02
C TYR A 80 3.17 -4.60 18.07
N LYS A 81 2.79 -5.85 18.38
CA LYS A 81 3.07 -7.03 17.52
C LYS A 81 2.00 -7.28 16.45
N TYR A 82 0.88 -6.57 16.51
CA TYR A 82 -0.09 -6.52 15.41
C TYR A 82 0.34 -5.48 14.38
N GLY A 83 0.17 -5.81 13.09
CA GLY A 83 0.45 -4.88 12.01
C GLY A 83 -0.60 -3.78 11.92
N TYR A 84 -0.40 -2.85 10.98
CA TYR A 84 -1.29 -1.73 10.71
C TYR A 84 -1.73 -1.77 9.24
N GLY A 85 -2.94 -1.28 8.99
CA GLY A 85 -3.58 -1.22 7.69
C GLY A 85 -3.59 0.16 7.07
N GLY A 86 -4.48 0.30 6.08
CA GLY A 86 -4.54 1.45 5.22
C GLY A 86 -5.82 2.24 5.37
N HIS A 87 -5.77 3.46 4.87
CA HIS A 87 -6.85 4.44 4.88
C HIS A 87 -7.11 4.92 3.46
N CYS A 88 -8.39 5.14 3.14
CA CYS A 88 -8.81 5.57 1.82
C CYS A 88 -9.32 7.01 1.87
N PHE A 89 -8.80 7.84 0.98
CA PHE A 89 -9.22 9.22 0.77
C PHE A 89 -9.54 9.41 -0.70
N LEU A 90 -10.51 10.29 -0.99
CA LEU A 90 -10.57 10.88 -2.33
C LEU A 90 -10.04 12.30 -2.25
N MET A 91 -9.24 12.71 -3.24
CA MET A 91 -8.58 14.01 -3.26
C MET A 91 -8.70 14.68 -4.63
N ARG A 92 -9.11 15.96 -4.65
CA ARG A 92 -9.18 16.79 -5.86
C ARG A 92 -8.31 18.02 -5.68
N PHE A 93 -7.30 18.15 -6.53
CA PHE A 93 -6.33 19.23 -6.48
C PHE A 93 -6.73 20.34 -7.46
N SER A 94 -6.59 21.58 -7.02
CA SER A 94 -6.86 22.76 -7.84
C SER A 94 -5.60 23.59 -8.04
N ASP A 95 -5.63 24.43 -9.08
CA ASP A 95 -4.50 25.25 -9.51
C ASP A 95 -4.06 26.30 -8.48
N ASN A 96 -5.01 26.80 -7.69
CA ASN A 96 -4.78 27.76 -6.60
C ASN A 96 -4.07 27.16 -5.36
N GLY A 97 -3.73 25.87 -5.37
CA GLY A 97 -3.05 25.22 -4.24
C GLY A 97 -3.99 24.63 -3.18
N ILE A 98 -5.30 24.56 -3.46
CA ILE A 98 -6.27 23.89 -2.59
C ILE A 98 -6.49 22.44 -3.03
N VAL A 99 -6.61 21.56 -2.05
CA VAL A 99 -7.05 20.18 -2.21
C VAL A 99 -8.31 19.94 -1.37
N GLU A 100 -9.32 19.38 -2.03
CA GLU A 100 -10.55 18.92 -1.41
C GLU A 100 -10.44 17.43 -1.12
N ALA A 101 -10.83 17.00 0.08
CA ALA A 101 -10.76 15.61 0.47
C ALA A 101 -11.97 15.11 1.26
N VAL A 102 -12.31 13.84 1.03
CA VAL A 102 -13.22 13.02 1.85
C VAL A 102 -12.50 11.74 2.28
N ALA A 103 -12.97 11.08 3.33
CA ALA A 103 -12.27 9.93 3.93
C ALA A 103 -13.22 8.80 4.34
N ASP A 104 -12.71 7.57 4.36
CA ASP A 104 -13.45 6.36 4.71
C ASP A 104 -13.61 6.12 6.23
N TYR A 105 -13.56 7.15 7.07
CA TYR A 105 -13.55 6.99 8.53
C TYR A 105 -14.94 6.74 9.10
N THR A 106 -15.90 7.60 8.77
CA THR A 106 -17.27 7.58 9.27
C THR A 106 -18.24 7.93 8.16
N GLU A 107 -19.53 7.63 8.35
CA GLU A 107 -20.61 8.10 7.46
C GLU A 107 -20.55 9.61 7.19
N GLN A 108 -20.18 10.41 8.19
CA GLN A 108 -20.01 11.86 8.05
C GLN A 108 -18.82 12.22 7.15
N SER A 109 -17.66 11.57 7.31
CA SER A 109 -16.46 11.91 6.53
C SER A 109 -16.52 11.50 5.06
N LEU A 110 -17.53 10.72 4.66
CA LEU A 110 -17.82 10.43 3.25
C LEU A 110 -18.42 11.65 2.54
N GLN A 111 -19.16 12.48 3.28
CA GLN A 111 -19.94 13.60 2.74
C GLN A 111 -19.30 14.96 3.02
N GLU A 112 -18.68 15.11 4.20
CA GLU A 112 -18.03 16.35 4.60
C GLU A 112 -16.73 16.55 3.80
N VAL A 113 -16.78 17.38 2.77
CA VAL A 113 -15.60 17.78 2.02
C VAL A 113 -14.76 18.72 2.86
N ARG A 114 -13.51 18.34 3.12
CA ARG A 114 -12.53 19.18 3.79
C ARG A 114 -11.58 19.81 2.78
N GLN A 115 -11.46 21.13 2.83
CA GLN A 115 -10.46 21.87 2.06
C GLN A 115 -9.18 22.03 2.89
N SER A 116 -8.04 21.79 2.25
CA SER A 116 -6.71 22.07 2.80
C SER A 116 -5.80 22.62 1.71
N GLU A 117 -4.63 23.11 2.08
CA GLU A 117 -3.60 23.61 1.19
C GLU A 117 -2.58 22.50 0.90
N PHE A 118 -2.05 22.50 -0.32
CA PHE A 118 -0.96 21.62 -0.72
C PHE A 118 0.14 22.39 -1.46
N GLU A 119 1.37 21.92 -1.30
CA GLU A 119 2.53 22.43 -1.98
C GLU A 119 3.26 21.30 -2.70
N VAL A 120 3.78 21.60 -3.90
CA VAL A 120 4.78 20.75 -4.56
C VAL A 120 6.09 21.52 -4.57
N SER A 121 7.10 20.98 -3.91
CA SER A 121 8.43 21.59 -3.81
C SER A 121 9.52 20.60 -4.24
N GLN A 122 10.74 21.10 -4.42
CA GLN A 122 11.90 20.28 -4.75
C GLN A 122 12.98 20.50 -3.69
N ASN A 123 13.26 19.45 -2.92
CA ASN A 123 14.45 19.35 -2.10
C ASN A 123 15.41 18.34 -2.78
N THR A 124 15.85 17.32 -2.06
CA THR A 124 16.53 16.16 -2.66
C THR A 124 15.62 15.40 -3.62
N PHE A 125 14.31 15.38 -3.34
CA PHE A 125 13.27 14.78 -4.18
C PHE A 125 12.14 15.78 -4.42
N THR A 126 11.35 15.54 -5.46
CA THR A 126 10.07 16.23 -5.66
C THR A 126 9.12 15.77 -4.56
N GLN A 127 8.61 16.72 -3.78
CA GLN A 127 7.82 16.46 -2.58
C GLN A 127 6.43 17.08 -2.71
N LEU A 128 5.41 16.32 -2.36
CA LEU A 128 4.04 16.79 -2.13
C LEU A 128 3.84 16.95 -0.62
N SER A 129 3.45 18.14 -0.18
CA SER A 129 3.19 18.46 1.22
C SER A 129 1.76 18.96 1.38
N PHE A 130 1.07 18.47 2.42
CA PHE A 130 -0.19 19.06 2.86
C PHE A 130 0.11 20.03 4.01
N THR A 131 -0.06 21.32 3.77
CA THR A 131 0.43 22.39 4.67
C THR A 131 -0.62 22.82 5.69
N THR A 132 -1.89 22.50 5.46
CA THR A 132 -2.98 22.71 6.42
C THR A 132 -3.76 21.43 6.67
N TYR A 133 -4.46 21.40 7.81
CA TYR A 133 -5.06 20.17 8.34
C TYR A 133 -6.13 19.56 7.42
N ASN A 134 -6.02 18.26 7.17
CA ASN A 134 -7.00 17.45 6.44
C ASN A 134 -7.24 16.09 7.11
N TYR A 135 -8.02 15.19 6.49
CA TYR A 135 -8.29 13.86 7.07
C TYR A 135 -7.05 12.97 7.20
N LEU A 136 -6.03 13.15 6.35
CA LEU A 136 -4.79 12.38 6.41
C LEU A 136 -3.95 12.76 7.65
N HIS A 137 -4.03 14.01 8.10
CA HIS A 137 -3.32 14.46 9.31
C HIS A 137 -3.76 13.72 10.58
N SER A 138 -4.94 13.08 10.62
CA SER A 138 -5.33 12.24 11.76
C SER A 138 -4.44 11.01 11.94
N LEU A 139 -3.61 10.68 10.94
CA LEU A 139 -2.63 9.59 10.97
C LEU A 139 -1.24 10.06 11.45
N VAL A 140 -1.02 11.38 11.59
CA VAL A 140 0.24 11.95 12.05
C VAL A 140 0.28 11.94 13.58
N ASN A 141 0.66 10.79 14.14
CA ASN A 141 0.79 10.57 15.57
C ASN A 141 1.69 9.34 15.85
N ASP A 142 2.10 9.14 17.10
CA ASP A 142 3.00 8.04 17.51
C ASP A 142 2.49 6.63 17.17
N ARG A 143 1.17 6.47 16.99
CA ARG A 143 0.56 5.18 16.73
C ARG A 143 0.70 4.80 15.27
N PHE A 144 0.16 5.63 14.38
CA PHE A 144 0.14 5.38 12.93
C PHE A 144 1.42 5.84 12.24
N THR A 145 2.19 6.71 12.88
CA THR A 145 3.47 7.24 12.38
C THR A 145 3.35 7.82 10.97
N GLY A 146 2.18 8.34 10.61
CA GLY A 146 1.95 8.95 9.31
C GLY A 146 2.70 10.27 9.17
N SER A 147 3.05 10.58 7.92
CA SER A 147 3.55 11.87 7.46
C SER A 147 2.46 12.69 6.78
N SER A 148 2.69 14.00 6.65
CA SER A 148 2.00 14.94 5.74
C SER A 148 2.87 15.35 4.53
N ASP A 149 4.12 14.89 4.50
CA ASP A 149 5.12 15.14 3.47
C ASP A 149 5.47 13.84 2.74
N PHE A 150 5.36 13.88 1.41
CA PHE A 150 5.42 12.72 0.54
C PHE A 150 6.38 12.93 -0.62
N LEU A 151 7.41 12.09 -0.68
CA LEU A 151 8.42 12.08 -1.74
C LEU A 151 7.88 11.29 -2.93
N TYR A 152 7.76 11.95 -4.08
CA TYR A 152 7.32 11.31 -5.33
C TYR A 152 8.40 10.36 -5.86
N THR A 153 8.02 9.12 -6.15
CA THR A 153 8.95 8.09 -6.63
C THR A 153 8.76 7.77 -8.12
N GLY A 154 7.61 8.13 -8.69
CA GLY A 154 7.28 7.90 -10.08
C GLY A 154 5.87 7.36 -10.26
N LYS A 155 5.61 6.78 -11.44
CA LYS A 155 4.37 6.08 -11.75
C LYS A 155 4.61 4.58 -11.75
N ASP A 156 3.62 3.81 -11.30
CA ASP A 156 3.61 2.37 -11.53
C ASP A 156 3.20 2.04 -12.98
N ILE A 157 3.12 0.74 -13.28
CA ILE A 157 2.76 0.23 -14.61
C ILE A 157 1.35 0.65 -15.05
N ASP A 158 0.46 0.87 -14.08
CA ASP A 158 -0.94 1.24 -14.29
C ASP A 158 -1.10 2.77 -14.34
N GLY A 159 0.01 3.52 -14.22
CA GLY A 159 0.05 4.97 -14.25
C GLY A 159 -0.34 5.63 -12.92
N ASN A 160 -0.47 4.87 -11.83
CA ASN A 160 -0.74 5.42 -10.50
C ASN A 160 0.50 6.14 -9.98
N LEU A 161 0.31 7.25 -9.27
CA LEU A 161 1.45 7.95 -8.65
C LEU A 161 1.83 7.22 -7.36
N ILE A 162 3.12 6.96 -7.22
CA ILE A 162 3.69 6.30 -6.06
C ILE A 162 4.48 7.32 -5.26
N PHE A 163 4.25 7.31 -3.95
CA PHE A 163 4.97 8.14 -3.00
C PHE A 163 5.54 7.30 -1.86
N LYS A 164 6.51 7.88 -1.17
CA LYS A 164 7.06 7.40 0.10
C LYS A 164 7.26 8.56 1.06
N THR A 165 7.53 8.28 2.33
CA THR A 165 7.96 9.27 3.30
C THR A 165 9.47 9.18 3.51
N SER A 166 10.02 10.07 4.34
CA SER A 166 11.40 9.99 4.83
C SER A 166 11.52 9.13 6.09
N SER A 167 10.42 8.55 6.59
CA SER A 167 10.36 7.84 7.87
C SER A 167 11.04 6.47 7.82
N TYR A 168 11.13 5.85 6.64
CA TYR A 168 11.62 4.49 6.48
C TYR A 168 12.66 4.38 5.37
N ILE A 169 13.72 3.62 5.65
CA ILE A 169 14.73 3.26 4.64
C ILE A 169 14.37 1.90 4.04
N GLU A 170 13.82 0.99 4.88
CA GLU A 170 13.43 -0.34 4.48
C GLU A 170 12.20 -0.33 3.56
N PRO A 171 12.14 -1.20 2.55
CA PRO A 171 10.97 -1.31 1.69
C PRO A 171 9.76 -1.85 2.46
N ALA A 172 8.57 -1.60 1.90
CA ALA A 172 7.31 -2.20 2.38
C ALA A 172 6.96 -1.86 3.85
N ARG A 173 7.47 -0.71 4.34
CA ARG A 173 7.12 -0.12 5.65
C ARG A 173 5.96 0.88 5.58
N GLU A 174 5.61 1.29 4.37
CA GLU A 174 4.51 2.18 4.06
C GLU A 174 4.09 2.01 2.60
N TYR A 175 2.88 2.45 2.28
CA TYR A 175 2.38 2.48 0.90
C TYR A 175 1.49 3.69 0.70
N ILE A 176 1.77 4.47 -0.35
CA ILE A 176 1.00 5.66 -0.69
C ILE A 176 0.83 5.68 -2.19
N VAL A 177 -0.40 5.42 -2.63
CA VAL A 177 -0.73 5.24 -4.04
C VAL A 177 -1.89 6.14 -4.39
N PHE A 178 -1.72 6.92 -5.44
CA PHE A 178 -2.76 7.77 -6.01
C PHE A 178 -3.21 7.16 -7.33
N THR A 179 -4.44 6.66 -7.34
CA THR A 179 -5.10 6.11 -8.52
C THR A 179 -6.09 7.11 -9.08
N LYS A 180 -6.01 7.42 -10.37
CA LYS A 180 -6.93 8.38 -11.00
C LYS A 180 -8.36 7.86 -10.95
N LEU A 181 -9.30 8.72 -10.56
CA LEU A 181 -10.72 8.44 -10.70
C LEU A 181 -11.12 8.52 -12.18
N LYS A 182 -12.04 7.64 -12.58
CA LYS A 182 -12.42 7.46 -14.01
C LYS A 182 -13.52 8.41 -14.46
N SER A 183 -14.37 8.88 -13.55
CA SER A 183 -15.49 9.77 -13.84
C SER A 183 -15.91 10.55 -12.59
N ASP A 184 -16.70 11.62 -12.75
CA ASP A 184 -17.19 12.43 -11.63
C ASP A 184 -18.21 11.66 -10.77
N GLU A 185 -19.03 10.82 -11.40
CA GLU A 185 -19.93 9.88 -10.72
C GLU A 185 -19.16 8.96 -9.76
N SER A 186 -17.91 8.64 -10.10
CA SER A 186 -17.04 7.81 -9.27
C SER A 186 -16.67 8.47 -7.95
N TRP A 187 -16.73 9.78 -7.76
CA TRP A 187 -16.28 10.40 -6.51
C TRP A 187 -17.11 9.94 -5.30
N GLN A 188 -18.40 10.28 -5.27
CA GLN A 188 -19.25 9.88 -4.13
C GLN A 188 -19.49 8.37 -4.11
N GLU A 189 -19.57 7.73 -5.27
CA GLU A 189 -19.80 6.29 -5.35
C GLU A 189 -18.59 5.47 -4.87
N ASP A 190 -17.36 5.81 -5.26
CA ASP A 190 -16.17 5.02 -4.93
C ASP A 190 -15.80 5.14 -3.45
N ILE A 191 -15.91 6.34 -2.85
CA ILE A 191 -15.67 6.48 -1.40
C ILE A 191 -16.72 5.72 -0.60
N ARG A 192 -17.98 5.71 -1.09
CA ARG A 192 -19.05 4.94 -0.45
C ARG A 192 -18.80 3.44 -0.56
N LYS A 193 -18.47 2.94 -1.75
CA LYS A 193 -18.12 1.52 -1.95
C LYS A 193 -16.91 1.10 -1.12
N SER A 194 -15.87 1.93 -1.07
CA SER A 194 -14.70 1.73 -0.21
C SER A 194 -15.12 1.55 1.25
N TYR A 195 -15.91 2.49 1.78
CA TYR A 195 -16.42 2.43 3.15
C TYR A 195 -17.28 1.20 3.40
N ASP A 196 -18.20 0.89 2.49
CA ASP A 196 -19.14 -0.24 2.61
C ASP A 196 -18.41 -1.58 2.53
N ASN A 197 -17.38 -1.72 1.70
CA ASN A 197 -16.56 -2.93 1.59
C ASN A 197 -15.72 -3.14 2.85
N LYS A 198 -15.09 -2.07 3.36
CA LYS A 198 -14.39 -2.09 4.65
C LYS A 198 -15.33 -2.50 5.78
N LEU A 199 -16.49 -1.84 5.89
CA LEU A 199 -17.47 -2.11 6.94
C LEU A 199 -18.07 -3.52 6.84
N PHE A 200 -18.28 -4.02 5.62
CA PHE A 200 -18.74 -5.38 5.40
C PHE A 200 -17.73 -6.41 5.92
N PHE A 201 -16.45 -6.22 5.63
CA PHE A 201 -15.38 -7.07 6.15
C PHE A 201 -15.27 -7.01 7.68
N GLU A 202 -15.31 -5.81 8.25
CA GLU A 202 -15.24 -5.58 9.71
C GLU A 202 -16.42 -6.18 10.48
N LYS A 203 -17.57 -6.38 9.82
CA LYS A 203 -18.78 -6.99 10.39
C LYS A 203 -18.83 -8.51 10.24
N MET A 204 -17.91 -9.12 9.50
CA MET A 204 -17.85 -10.59 9.42
C MET A 204 -17.59 -11.16 10.81
N LYS A 205 -18.37 -12.17 11.20
CA LYS A 205 -18.25 -12.77 12.54
C LYS A 205 -17.01 -13.64 12.64
N ASN A 206 -16.70 -14.35 11.56
CA ASN A 206 -15.64 -15.33 11.47
C ASN A 206 -15.05 -15.34 10.04
N PRO A 207 -14.36 -14.26 9.63
CA PRO A 207 -13.73 -14.23 8.32
C PRO A 207 -12.58 -15.24 8.25
N GLN A 208 -12.73 -16.21 7.34
CA GLN A 208 -11.77 -17.26 7.04
C GLN A 208 -11.19 -17.10 5.63
N LEU A 209 -9.88 -17.34 5.50
CA LEU A 209 -9.12 -17.31 4.26
C LEU A 209 -8.90 -18.73 3.74
N SER A 210 -9.21 -18.95 2.46
CA SER A 210 -8.89 -20.18 1.73
C SER A 210 -8.07 -19.86 0.49
N ILE A 211 -6.86 -20.43 0.39
CA ILE A 211 -5.99 -20.34 -0.78
C ILE A 211 -5.96 -21.70 -1.47
N ARG A 212 -6.28 -21.72 -2.77
CA ARG A 212 -6.31 -22.95 -3.57
C ARG A 212 -5.75 -22.74 -4.97
N LYS A 213 -5.37 -23.84 -5.61
CA LYS A 213 -5.13 -23.91 -7.05
C LYS A 213 -5.86 -25.11 -7.62
N ALA A 214 -6.82 -24.85 -8.51
CA ALA A 214 -7.81 -25.84 -8.91
C ALA A 214 -8.43 -26.50 -7.66
N ASP A 215 -8.28 -27.82 -7.51
CA ASP A 215 -8.84 -28.60 -6.40
C ASP A 215 -7.92 -28.70 -5.17
N ARG A 216 -6.66 -28.29 -5.29
CA ARG A 216 -5.69 -28.36 -4.18
C ARG A 216 -5.81 -27.15 -3.28
N VAL A 217 -6.07 -27.37 -1.99
CA VAL A 217 -6.01 -26.34 -0.95
C VAL A 217 -4.57 -26.22 -0.44
N TYR A 218 -4.04 -25.01 -0.45
CA TYR A 218 -2.70 -24.67 0.05
C TYR A 218 -2.71 -24.12 1.47
N PHE A 219 -3.76 -23.35 1.79
CA PHE A 219 -3.99 -22.79 3.10
C PHE A 219 -5.50 -22.66 3.32
N ARG A 220 -5.96 -23.01 4.52
CA ARG A 220 -7.30 -22.73 4.98
C ARG A 220 -7.21 -22.38 6.45
N SER A 221 -7.61 -21.17 6.81
CA SER A 221 -7.79 -20.84 8.22
C SER A 221 -9.06 -21.51 8.73
N ASP A 222 -9.02 -21.97 9.98
CA ASP A 222 -10.07 -22.74 10.65
C ASP A 222 -10.27 -22.31 12.11
N MET A 223 -9.53 -21.31 12.56
CA MET A 223 -9.63 -20.81 13.92
C MET A 223 -10.58 -19.64 14.02
N HIS A 224 -11.51 -19.75 14.97
CA HIS A 224 -12.34 -18.63 15.40
C HIS A 224 -11.58 -17.81 16.45
N MET A 225 -11.36 -16.52 16.17
CA MET A 225 -10.79 -15.60 17.14
C MET A 225 -11.91 -14.83 17.84
N ASN A 226 -12.09 -15.06 19.14
CA ASN A 226 -13.04 -14.27 19.93
C ASN A 226 -12.55 -12.82 20.06
N ALA A 227 -13.43 -11.86 19.77
CA ALA A 227 -13.14 -10.41 19.84
C ALA A 227 -12.64 -9.93 21.23
N THR A 228 -12.83 -10.71 22.28
CA THR A 228 -12.42 -10.42 23.65
C THR A 228 -10.90 -10.47 23.89
N TYR A 229 -10.12 -11.05 22.99
CA TYR A 229 -8.65 -11.10 23.15
C TYR A 229 -7.92 -9.82 22.74
N SER A 230 -8.64 -8.80 22.24
CA SER A 230 -8.05 -7.73 21.45
C SER A 230 -8.76 -6.38 21.63
N THR A 231 -9.20 -6.00 22.84
CA THR A 231 -9.71 -4.64 23.07
C THR A 231 -8.60 -3.79 23.70
N ASP A 232 -8.25 -2.65 23.10
CA ASP A 232 -7.52 -1.61 23.82
C ASP A 232 -8.41 -1.19 25.00
N GLY A 233 -7.88 -1.14 26.23
CA GLY A 233 -8.67 -0.85 27.43
C GLY A 233 -9.46 0.47 27.39
N ASN A 234 -9.17 1.32 26.39
CA ASN A 234 -9.84 2.59 26.11
C ASN A 234 -10.79 2.58 24.90
N THR A 235 -10.83 1.54 24.05
CA THR A 235 -11.69 1.48 22.85
C THR A 235 -12.66 0.31 22.91
N LYS A 236 -13.94 0.56 22.59
CA LYS A 236 -14.98 -0.48 22.48
C LYS A 236 -14.88 -1.35 21.21
N GLN A 237 -13.89 -1.12 20.33
CA GLN A 237 -13.68 -1.88 19.10
C GLN A 237 -12.48 -2.84 19.22
N PRO A 238 -12.51 -4.00 18.54
CA PRO A 238 -11.34 -4.88 18.45
C PRO A 238 -10.15 -4.17 17.79
N LEU A 239 -8.93 -4.46 18.26
CA LEU A 239 -7.68 -3.86 17.81
C LEU A 239 -7.47 -4.10 16.30
N GLU A 240 -7.84 -5.28 15.80
CA GLU A 240 -7.77 -5.65 14.38
C GLU A 240 -8.59 -4.70 13.48
N VAL A 241 -9.76 -4.29 13.96
CA VAL A 241 -10.64 -3.34 13.24
C VAL A 241 -10.06 -1.94 13.31
N TYR A 242 -9.61 -1.54 14.49
CA TYR A 242 -9.08 -0.20 14.71
C TYR A 242 -7.73 0.03 13.99
N GLN A 243 -6.84 -0.96 13.98
CA GLN A 243 -5.57 -0.96 13.26
C GLN A 243 -5.72 -1.36 11.79
N ARG A 244 -6.90 -1.84 11.37
CA ARG A 244 -7.18 -2.38 10.03
C ARG A 244 -6.20 -3.47 9.61
N TYR A 245 -5.95 -4.43 10.50
CA TYR A 245 -5.06 -5.56 10.26
C TYR A 245 -5.79 -6.87 10.54
N ARG A 246 -5.69 -7.82 9.61
CA ARG A 246 -6.28 -9.15 9.80
C ARG A 246 -5.21 -10.23 9.82
N LEU A 247 -5.33 -11.13 10.79
CA LEU A 247 -4.57 -12.37 10.89
C LEU A 247 -5.53 -13.56 10.69
N PHE A 248 -5.21 -14.42 9.73
CA PHE A 248 -5.94 -15.67 9.46
C PHE A 248 -5.14 -16.84 10.00
N LEU A 249 -5.70 -17.58 10.96
CA LEU A 249 -5.01 -18.64 11.69
C LEU A 249 -5.53 -20.03 11.31
N ALA A 250 -4.61 -20.97 11.17
CA ALA A 250 -4.87 -22.38 10.88
C ALA A 250 -4.23 -23.27 11.96
N ILE A 251 -4.96 -24.24 12.48
CA ILE A 251 -4.43 -25.23 13.43
C ILE A 251 -3.37 -26.10 12.72
N ASP A 252 -2.20 -26.30 13.34
CA ASP A 252 -1.21 -27.23 12.81
C ASP A 252 -1.40 -28.64 13.37
N TYR A 253 -2.23 -29.44 12.70
CA TYR A 253 -2.58 -30.80 13.12
C TYR A 253 -1.41 -31.81 13.14
N PHE A 254 -0.27 -31.46 12.54
CA PHE A 254 0.93 -32.31 12.46
C PHE A 254 2.06 -31.89 13.42
N ALA A 255 1.83 -30.90 14.28
CA ALA A 255 2.78 -30.59 15.35
C ALA A 255 2.94 -31.83 16.26
N PRO A 256 4.17 -32.24 16.64
CA PRO A 256 4.40 -33.47 17.39
C PRO A 256 3.47 -33.58 18.60
N GLN A 257 2.73 -34.68 18.68
CA GLN A 257 1.75 -34.94 19.75
C GLN A 257 2.46 -35.10 21.11
N GLY A 258 2.64 -33.95 21.77
CA GLY A 258 3.14 -33.84 23.12
C GLY A 258 3.07 -32.38 23.53
N TRP A 259 2.02 -31.98 24.26
CA TRP A 259 1.91 -30.68 24.92
C TRP A 259 1.88 -29.42 24.00
N LEU A 260 1.25 -29.47 22.81
CA LEU A 260 1.27 -28.33 21.86
C LEU A 260 -0.09 -28.02 21.19
N GLY A 261 -1.21 -28.09 21.91
CA GLY A 261 -2.53 -27.61 21.44
C GLY A 261 -2.64 -26.10 21.15
N ASN A 262 -1.51 -25.39 21.21
CA ASN A 262 -1.42 -23.94 21.14
C ASN A 262 -0.60 -23.43 19.95
N LYS A 263 -0.10 -24.33 19.08
CA LYS A 263 0.70 -23.96 17.91
C LYS A 263 -0.19 -23.86 16.67
N VAL A 264 -0.08 -22.74 15.98
CA VAL A 264 -0.93 -22.39 14.83
C VAL A 264 -0.07 -21.78 13.73
N LYS A 265 -0.49 -21.91 12.48
CA LYS A 265 0.08 -21.20 11.34
C LYS A 265 -0.77 -19.97 11.06
N GLY A 266 -0.18 -18.92 10.53
CA GLY A 266 -0.91 -17.68 10.30
C GLY A 266 -0.45 -16.92 9.08
N LEU A 267 -1.41 -16.36 8.34
CA LEU A 267 -1.16 -15.38 7.29
C LEU A 267 -1.88 -14.09 7.64
N GLY A 268 -1.20 -12.96 7.57
CA GLY A 268 -1.79 -11.67 7.93
C GLY A 268 -1.30 -10.53 7.07
N SER A 269 -2.10 -9.48 7.00
CA SER A 269 -1.73 -8.22 6.33
C SER A 269 -2.66 -7.09 6.77
N GLY A 270 -2.16 -5.86 6.67
CA GLY A 270 -2.98 -4.66 6.77
C GLY A 270 -3.93 -4.57 5.58
N TYR A 271 -5.14 -4.05 5.78
CA TYR A 271 -6.17 -3.90 4.75
C TYR A 271 -6.70 -2.47 4.64
N VAL A 272 -7.29 -2.15 3.49
CA VAL A 272 -8.09 -0.94 3.25
C VAL A 272 -9.27 -1.31 2.33
N GLY A 273 -10.41 -0.62 2.49
CA GLY A 273 -11.50 -0.69 1.54
C GLY A 273 -11.17 0.03 0.23
N THR A 274 -11.68 -0.50 -0.88
CA THR A 274 -11.62 0.14 -2.20
C THR A 274 -12.98 0.03 -2.88
N ALA A 275 -13.18 0.75 -3.99
CA ALA A 275 -14.42 0.67 -4.75
C ALA A 275 -14.74 -0.77 -5.21
N ASP A 276 -13.72 -1.55 -5.55
CA ASP A 276 -13.86 -2.93 -6.02
C ASP A 276 -13.92 -3.97 -4.89
N GLY A 277 -13.34 -3.69 -3.72
CA GLY A 277 -13.32 -4.62 -2.59
C GLY A 277 -12.35 -4.22 -1.49
N LEU A 278 -11.30 -5.03 -1.29
CA LEU A 278 -10.25 -4.82 -0.29
C LEU A 278 -8.87 -4.88 -0.94
N THR A 279 -7.97 -4.01 -0.50
CA THR A 279 -6.55 -4.09 -0.82
C THR A 279 -5.76 -4.39 0.45
N PHE A 280 -4.87 -5.38 0.38
CA PHE A 280 -3.95 -5.77 1.44
C PHE A 280 -2.53 -5.33 1.09
N ARG A 281 -1.85 -4.68 2.04
CA ARG A 281 -0.42 -4.32 1.94
C ARG A 281 0.32 -4.77 3.21
N PRO A 282 1.47 -5.46 3.10
CA PRO A 282 2.21 -5.83 1.88
C PRO A 282 1.56 -6.97 1.06
N GLY A 283 0.34 -7.36 1.39
CA GLY A 283 -0.38 -8.46 0.74
C GLY A 283 -0.33 -9.72 1.59
N ILE A 284 -1.30 -10.60 1.37
CA ILE A 284 -1.35 -11.91 2.01
C ILE A 284 -0.38 -12.82 1.27
N ARG A 285 0.78 -13.09 1.87
CA ARG A 285 1.88 -13.81 1.22
C ARG A 285 1.87 -15.29 1.61
N TYR A 286 1.50 -16.16 0.67
CA TYR A 286 1.64 -17.60 0.86
C TYR A 286 3.06 -18.10 0.50
N SER A 287 3.66 -17.52 -0.53
CA SER A 287 5.03 -17.80 -1.00
C SER A 287 5.61 -16.58 -1.70
N GLU A 288 6.85 -16.64 -2.20
CA GLU A 288 7.42 -15.56 -3.02
C GLU A 288 6.65 -15.34 -4.33
N THR A 289 5.99 -16.38 -4.85
CA THR A 289 5.23 -16.32 -6.10
C THR A 289 3.77 -15.93 -5.87
N TYR A 290 3.17 -16.38 -4.76
CA TYR A 290 1.75 -16.20 -4.47
C TYR A 290 1.57 -15.18 -3.34
N THR A 291 1.43 -13.92 -3.73
CA THR A 291 1.04 -12.81 -2.85
C THR A 291 -0.26 -12.22 -3.36
N PHE A 292 -1.25 -12.13 -2.48
CA PHE A 292 -2.59 -11.65 -2.81
C PHE A 292 -2.79 -10.24 -2.25
N TYR A 293 -2.97 -9.26 -3.13
CA TYR A 293 -3.09 -7.85 -2.77
C TYR A 293 -4.55 -7.41 -2.84
N ASP A 294 -5.13 -7.47 -4.03
CA ASP A 294 -6.43 -6.87 -4.32
C ASP A 294 -7.51 -7.95 -4.44
N PHE A 295 -8.45 -7.93 -3.51
CA PHE A 295 -9.59 -8.83 -3.45
C PHE A 295 -10.86 -8.08 -3.87
N ARG A 296 -11.51 -8.57 -4.92
CA ARG A 296 -12.79 -8.02 -5.38
C ARG A 296 -13.93 -8.57 -4.53
N ARG A 297 -14.91 -7.74 -4.20
CA ARG A 297 -16.13 -8.20 -3.54
C ARG A 297 -17.04 -8.93 -4.53
N GLU A 298 -17.46 -10.13 -4.18
CA GLU A 298 -18.39 -10.96 -4.93
C GLU A 298 -19.51 -11.44 -4.01
N GLY A 299 -20.60 -10.66 -3.91
CA GLY A 299 -21.69 -10.96 -2.99
C GLY A 299 -21.22 -10.94 -1.53
N GLY A 300 -21.30 -12.11 -0.87
CA GLY A 300 -20.94 -12.28 0.55
C GLY A 300 -19.46 -12.57 0.84
N ARG A 301 -18.59 -12.53 -0.17
CA ARG A 301 -17.17 -12.93 -0.07
C ARG A 301 -16.25 -11.94 -0.80
N PHE A 302 -14.95 -12.04 -0.53
CA PHE A 302 -13.89 -11.33 -1.25
C PHE A 302 -12.97 -12.33 -1.96
N VAL A 303 -12.68 -12.09 -3.24
CA VAL A 303 -11.96 -13.04 -4.10
C VAL A 303 -10.79 -12.37 -4.80
N CYS A 304 -9.62 -13.01 -4.75
CA CYS A 304 -8.43 -12.66 -5.51
C CYS A 304 -8.00 -13.87 -6.34
N GLU A 305 -8.31 -13.85 -7.65
CA GLU A 305 -7.74 -14.80 -8.61
C GLU A 305 -6.46 -14.20 -9.19
N LEU A 306 -5.33 -14.90 -9.09
CA LEU A 306 -4.08 -14.42 -9.68
C LEU A 306 -4.02 -14.81 -11.16
N VAL A 307 -3.67 -13.84 -12.00
CA VAL A 307 -3.31 -14.03 -13.41
C VAL A 307 -1.86 -13.63 -13.62
N LYS A 308 -1.24 -14.18 -14.66
CA LYS A 308 0.09 -13.77 -15.08
C LYS A 308 0.00 -12.70 -16.16
N VAL A 309 0.79 -11.65 -16.01
CA VAL A 309 0.93 -10.56 -16.97
C VAL A 309 2.42 -10.30 -17.21
N PHE A 310 2.81 -10.14 -18.47
CA PHE A 310 4.17 -9.74 -18.81
C PHE A 310 4.35 -8.24 -18.65
N ASP A 311 5.33 -7.83 -17.85
CA ASP A 311 5.71 -6.43 -17.72
C ASP A 311 6.80 -6.09 -18.76
N PRO A 312 6.50 -5.22 -19.75
CA PRO A 312 7.46 -4.91 -20.81
C PRO A 312 8.67 -4.10 -20.34
N TYR A 313 8.55 -3.36 -19.22
CA TYR A 313 9.64 -2.51 -18.72
C TYR A 313 10.63 -3.34 -17.90
N SER A 314 10.14 -4.13 -16.95
CA SER A 314 11.00 -5.01 -16.15
C SER A 314 11.39 -6.30 -16.89
N LYS A 315 10.69 -6.64 -17.99
CA LYS A 315 10.83 -7.89 -18.74
C LYS A 315 10.61 -9.13 -17.88
N THR A 316 9.70 -9.04 -16.91
CA THR A 316 9.37 -10.14 -15.99
C THR A 316 7.88 -10.47 -16.01
N MET A 317 7.55 -11.70 -15.64
CA MET A 317 6.16 -12.10 -15.41
C MET A 317 5.73 -11.65 -14.00
N ARG A 318 4.62 -10.93 -13.92
CA ARG A 318 4.01 -10.49 -12.67
C ARG A 318 2.72 -11.26 -12.42
N TRP A 319 2.44 -11.48 -11.14
CA TRP A 319 1.20 -12.07 -10.66
C TRP A 319 0.33 -10.95 -10.12
N VAL A 320 -0.84 -10.76 -10.73
CA VAL A 320 -1.75 -9.66 -10.38
C VAL A 320 -3.16 -10.19 -10.23
N SER A 321 -4.01 -9.46 -9.48
CA SER A 321 -5.41 -9.84 -9.35
C SER A 321 -6.12 -9.69 -10.70
N ARG A 322 -6.91 -10.70 -11.07
CA ARG A 322 -7.58 -10.78 -12.38
C ARG A 322 -8.46 -9.59 -12.70
N HIS A 323 -9.10 -8.98 -11.70
CA HIS A 323 -9.97 -7.83 -11.95
C HIS A 323 -9.18 -6.58 -12.38
N LEU A 324 -7.89 -6.50 -12.07
CA LEU A 324 -6.99 -5.44 -12.52
C LEU A 324 -6.39 -5.75 -13.90
N ALA A 325 -6.22 -7.02 -14.24
CA ALA A 325 -5.76 -7.45 -15.57
C ALA A 325 -6.64 -8.59 -16.14
N PRO A 326 -7.83 -8.28 -16.65
CA PRO A 326 -8.78 -9.30 -17.11
C PRO A 326 -8.25 -10.22 -18.22
N GLU A 327 -7.33 -9.68 -19.03
CA GLU A 327 -6.68 -10.37 -20.17
C GLU A 327 -5.45 -11.20 -19.77
N GLY A 328 -5.08 -11.23 -18.48
CA GLY A 328 -3.95 -12.00 -18.01
C GLY A 328 -4.14 -13.52 -18.17
N GLU A 329 -3.03 -14.25 -18.29
CA GLU A 329 -3.04 -15.71 -18.38
C GLU A 329 -3.56 -16.31 -17.07
N LYS A 330 -4.64 -17.11 -17.16
CA LYS A 330 -5.28 -17.75 -16.00
C LYS A 330 -4.36 -18.76 -15.34
N THR A 331 -4.23 -18.68 -14.02
CA THR A 331 -3.35 -19.57 -13.26
C THR A 331 -4.10 -20.59 -12.41
N GLY A 332 -5.40 -20.36 -12.20
CA GLY A 332 -6.26 -21.13 -11.30
C GLY A 332 -5.95 -20.94 -9.81
N VAL A 333 -4.99 -20.06 -9.46
CA VAL A 333 -4.63 -19.72 -8.08
C VAL A 333 -5.60 -18.68 -7.54
N ILE A 334 -6.34 -19.04 -6.51
CA ILE A 334 -7.43 -18.21 -5.95
C ILE A 334 -7.28 -18.15 -4.43
N ALA A 335 -7.32 -16.94 -3.89
CA ALA A 335 -7.56 -16.68 -2.49
C ALA A 335 -8.99 -16.15 -2.31
N GLU A 336 -9.71 -16.71 -1.35
CA GLU A 336 -11.07 -16.30 -0.99
C GLU A 336 -11.15 -16.02 0.50
N ILE A 337 -11.82 -14.92 0.85
CA ILE A 337 -12.19 -14.58 2.22
C ILE A 337 -13.72 -14.64 2.32
N ARG A 338 -14.22 -15.43 3.25
CA ARG A 338 -15.66 -15.61 3.49
C ARG A 338 -15.96 -15.64 4.98
N ASP A 339 -17.15 -15.21 5.36
CA ASP A 339 -17.65 -15.36 6.72
C ASP A 339 -18.17 -16.79 6.91
N GLU A 340 -17.51 -17.58 7.76
CA GLU A 340 -17.94 -18.95 8.05
C GLU A 340 -18.84 -18.99 9.29
N ILE A 341 -20.05 -19.55 9.13
CA ILE A 341 -21.09 -19.61 10.17
C ILE A 341 -20.66 -20.51 11.34
#